data_AF-A0A267EVI0-F1
#
_entry.id   AF-A0A267EVI0-F1
#
_cell.length_a   1.000
_cell.length_b   1.000
_cell.length_c   1.000
_cell.angle_alpha   90.00
_cell.angle_beta   90.00
_cell.angle_gamma   90.00
#
_symmetry.space_group_name_H-M   'P 1'
#
loop_
_entity.id
_entity.type
_entity.pdbx_description
1 polymer ?
#
loop_
_entity_poly.entity_id
_entity_poly.type
_entity_poly.pdbx_seq_one_letter_code
_entity_poly.pdbx_strand_id
1 'polypeptide(L)'
;MQQEAFWRPSTASCSQFRVSTTNFITLNVEKNNEIIRELRASKRLFEDPEFPADDTSLTYAHKKLNYKWLRPKELDADPEFVKDGFSRFDINQGELENCWILAAVAAITQRPDLLSQVILPDQTLSGAGYCGAFRFRFRPFGREVEIMVDDRLPTKDGQLVYAAAHEGEYWVCLLEKALAKLHGCYESLIGGLELEAMADLTGGVCELIPFKREDGAKVLENIKYCLSKKLSAGAATHTEILGENLESLGLTSGHEYIVTGTVQIPHNGKLVDLIRICNPWGPLSEFEWRGKWNDNDPRWTPEQMKLAGLVKQDDGENWMELSDFMKFFEFLTVLHLARNLDNGVTGAEWNGKYIYGEWYPGQKIDEFFEDNTFLTNFCDGSNQDGVATVVISLEEPGQRNIPLEKRRFSVKAVDIYKGANCLRRPVYQVAQHPEDNQRSVVFRVSLPPGDYTVVPQTESPLNGKRLEFLLRIYTES
;
A
#
# COMPACT_ATOMS: atom_id res chain seq x y z
N MET A 1 -36.22 -18.79 29.29
CA MET A 1 -35.37 -18.95 30.48
C MET A 1 -34.24 -19.89 30.11
N GLN A 2 -33.16 -19.30 29.59
CA GLN A 2 -31.89 -19.94 29.32
C GLN A 2 -31.08 -19.96 30.63
N GLN A 3 -30.32 -21.02 30.88
CA GLN A 3 -29.23 -21.01 31.84
C GLN A 3 -27.93 -21.27 31.08
N GLU A 4 -27.03 -20.31 31.22
CA GLU A 4 -25.67 -20.24 30.71
C GLU A 4 -24.78 -21.27 31.39
N ALA A 5 -24.02 -22.04 30.61
CA ALA A 5 -22.94 -22.87 31.11
C ALA A 5 -21.61 -22.13 30.91
N PHE A 6 -21.06 -21.67 32.03
CA PHE A 6 -19.72 -21.07 32.15
C PHE A 6 -18.63 -22.05 31.72
N TRP A 7 -17.79 -21.65 30.76
CA TRP A 7 -16.50 -22.27 30.49
C TRP A 7 -15.47 -21.74 31.50
N ARG A 8 -14.81 -22.64 32.24
CA ARG A 8 -13.67 -22.33 33.10
C ARG A 8 -12.37 -22.51 32.30
N PRO A 9 -11.45 -21.53 32.24
CA PRO A 9 -10.11 -21.75 31.71
C PRO A 9 -9.28 -22.58 32.69
N SER A 10 -8.57 -23.58 32.19
CA SER A 10 -7.56 -24.32 32.95
C SER A 10 -6.39 -23.40 33.32
N THR A 11 -6.00 -23.47 34.58
CA THR A 11 -4.92 -22.72 35.21
C THR A 11 -3.56 -23.13 34.66
N ALA A 12 -3.01 -22.32 33.76
CA ALA A 12 -1.58 -22.13 33.59
C ALA A 12 -1.34 -20.61 33.50
N SER A 13 -0.32 -20.15 34.21
CA SER A 13 -0.08 -18.76 34.61
C SER A 13 -0.18 -17.74 33.48
N CYS A 14 -1.22 -16.92 33.55
CA CYS A 14 -1.34 -15.67 32.81
C CYS A 14 -0.36 -14.64 33.41
N SER A 15 0.90 -14.67 32.96
CA SER A 15 1.83 -13.57 33.18
C SER A 15 1.68 -12.56 32.04
N GLN A 16 1.00 -11.46 32.34
CA GLN A 16 1.07 -10.15 31.71
C GLN A 16 1.82 -10.09 30.36
N PHE A 17 1.06 -10.12 29.26
CA PHE A 17 1.53 -9.68 27.96
C PHE A 17 1.99 -8.21 28.08
N ARG A 18 3.29 -7.99 28.15
CA ARG A 18 3.88 -6.66 27.98
C ARG A 18 3.88 -6.35 26.49
N VAL A 19 2.81 -5.69 26.04
CA VAL A 19 2.77 -5.00 24.75
C VAL A 19 4.03 -4.15 24.64
N SER A 20 4.91 -4.47 23.69
CA SER A 20 6.10 -3.67 23.45
C SER A 20 5.76 -2.21 23.14
N THR A 21 6.51 -1.37 23.83
CA THR A 21 6.57 0.08 23.74
C THR A 21 7.66 0.47 22.75
N THR A 22 7.42 0.26 21.46
CA THR A 22 8.07 1.11 20.45
C THR A 22 7.24 2.39 20.41
N ASN A 23 7.89 3.55 20.63
CA ASN A 23 7.25 4.87 20.68
C ASN A 23 6.58 5.22 19.33
N PHE A 24 5.43 4.63 19.06
CA PHE A 24 4.58 5.02 17.96
C PHE A 24 3.74 6.21 18.41
N ILE A 25 3.64 7.20 17.53
CA ILE A 25 2.80 8.39 17.69
C ILE A 25 1.39 7.89 18.04
N THR A 26 0.95 8.12 19.27
CA THR A 26 -0.44 7.87 19.65
C THR A 26 -1.33 8.75 18.78
N LEU A 27 -2.51 8.27 18.38
CA LEU A 27 -3.54 9.06 17.72
C LEU A 27 -3.78 10.38 18.48
N ASN A 28 -3.10 11.45 18.04
CA ASN A 28 -3.06 12.74 18.71
C ASN A 28 -4.23 13.65 18.28
N VAL A 29 -5.40 13.06 18.00
CA VAL A 29 -6.54 13.74 17.38
C VAL A 29 -6.99 14.96 18.21
N GLU A 30 -7.08 14.80 19.53
CA GLU A 30 -7.48 15.88 20.44
C GLU A 30 -6.46 17.02 20.44
N LYS A 31 -5.18 16.69 20.60
CA LYS A 31 -4.06 17.64 20.55
C LYS A 31 -4.01 18.38 19.21
N ASN A 32 -4.16 17.69 18.09
CA ASN A 32 -4.15 18.30 16.76
C ASN A 32 -5.35 19.24 16.56
N ASN A 33 -6.53 18.85 17.04
CA ASN A 33 -7.71 19.71 17.01
C ASN A 33 -7.54 20.97 17.87
N GLU A 34 -6.90 20.87 19.03
CA GLU A 34 -6.57 22.02 19.89
C GLU A 34 -5.62 22.98 19.17
N ILE A 35 -4.53 22.46 18.59
CA ILE A 35 -3.57 23.26 17.80
C ILE A 35 -4.29 24.00 16.67
N ILE A 36 -5.13 23.31 15.89
CA ILE A 36 -5.90 23.92 14.79
C ILE A 36 -6.82 25.04 15.29
N ARG A 37 -7.53 24.83 16.41
CA ARG A 37 -8.41 25.85 17.01
C ARG A 37 -7.61 27.09 17.43
N GLU A 38 -6.47 26.90 18.08
CA GLU A 38 -5.60 28.00 18.51
C GLU A 38 -5.01 28.78 17.33
N LEU A 39 -4.57 28.08 16.28
CA LEU A 39 -4.04 28.70 15.07
C LEU A 39 -5.10 29.56 14.37
N ARG A 40 -6.32 29.03 14.20
CA ARG A 40 -7.45 29.76 13.63
C ARG A 40 -7.83 30.97 14.47
N ALA A 41 -7.90 30.83 15.80
CA ALA A 41 -8.23 31.93 16.71
C ALA A 41 -7.15 33.03 16.71
N SER A 42 -5.87 32.65 16.66
CA SER A 42 -4.74 33.59 16.65
C SER A 42 -4.37 34.09 15.25
N LYS A 43 -5.03 33.61 14.19
CA LYS A 43 -4.71 33.89 12.78
C LYS A 43 -3.25 33.63 12.43
N ARG A 44 -2.67 32.59 13.03
CA ARG A 44 -1.30 32.13 12.73
C ARG A 44 -1.35 30.92 11.82
N LEU A 45 -0.31 30.76 11.02
CA LEU A 45 -0.12 29.56 10.22
C LEU A 45 0.66 28.53 11.03
N PHE A 46 0.32 27.26 10.84
CA PHE A 46 1.05 26.16 11.42
C PHE A 46 2.48 26.15 10.86
N GLU A 47 3.40 25.92 11.77
CA GLU A 47 4.79 25.59 11.49
C GLU A 47 5.09 24.33 12.29
N ASP A 48 5.35 23.24 11.58
CA ASP A 48 5.50 21.93 12.18
C ASP A 48 6.84 21.82 12.92
N PRO A 49 6.83 21.72 14.27
CA PRO A 49 8.07 21.60 15.04
C PRO A 49 8.68 20.20 14.95
N GLU A 50 7.92 19.19 14.54
CA GLU A 50 8.37 17.80 14.44
C GLU A 50 8.90 17.46 13.04
N PHE A 51 8.63 18.32 12.05
CA PHE A 51 9.09 18.16 10.67
C PHE A 51 9.44 19.55 10.08
N PRO A 52 10.54 20.17 10.54
CA PRO A 52 10.87 21.55 10.22
C PRO A 52 11.15 21.74 8.72
N ALA A 53 10.93 22.96 8.24
CA ALA A 53 11.17 23.35 6.85
C ALA A 53 12.68 23.58 6.57
N ASP A 54 13.49 22.53 6.75
CA ASP A 54 14.94 22.55 6.53
C ASP A 54 15.47 21.19 6.03
N ASP A 55 16.79 21.09 5.84
CA ASP A 55 17.44 19.90 5.27
C ASP A 55 17.30 18.62 6.14
N THR A 56 16.93 18.75 7.43
CA THR A 56 16.71 17.59 8.31
C THR A 56 15.46 16.80 7.95
N SER A 57 14.47 17.47 7.35
CA SER A 57 13.26 16.83 6.82
C SER A 57 13.45 16.27 5.42
N LEU A 58 14.58 16.57 4.75
CA LEU A 58 14.86 16.12 3.38
C LEU A 58 15.71 14.86 3.34
N THR A 59 16.74 14.75 4.19
CA THR A 59 17.77 13.70 4.09
C THR A 59 18.19 13.14 5.44
N TYR A 60 18.65 11.89 5.48
CA TYR A 60 19.25 11.30 6.68
C TYR A 60 20.56 11.97 7.09
N ALA A 61 21.34 12.43 6.10
CA ALA A 61 22.73 12.80 6.27
C ALA A 61 22.95 14.30 6.60
N HIS A 62 21.88 15.06 6.86
CA HIS A 62 21.92 16.52 6.99
C HIS A 62 22.70 17.18 5.83
N LYS A 63 22.57 16.63 4.62
CA LYS A 63 23.21 17.17 3.43
C LYS A 63 22.54 18.49 3.10
N LYS A 64 23.34 19.54 2.91
CA LYS A 64 22.82 20.87 2.56
C LYS A 64 22.32 20.85 1.11
N LEU A 65 21.01 20.81 0.91
CA LEU A 65 20.38 20.81 -0.42
C LEU A 65 20.02 22.21 -0.92
N ASN A 66 19.93 23.19 0.00
CA ASN A 66 19.60 24.60 -0.29
C ASN A 66 18.23 24.80 -0.96
N TYR A 67 17.27 23.91 -0.72
CA TYR A 67 15.90 24.13 -1.17
C TYR A 67 15.24 25.25 -0.37
N LYS A 68 14.34 25.99 -1.04
CA LYS A 68 13.46 26.94 -0.38
C LYS A 68 12.17 26.23 -0.03
N TRP A 69 11.63 26.50 1.14
CA TRP A 69 10.36 25.94 1.56
C TRP A 69 9.28 27.01 1.40
N LEU A 70 8.37 26.80 0.45
CA LEU A 70 7.32 27.76 0.09
C LEU A 70 5.95 27.12 0.29
N ARG A 71 4.96 27.91 0.70
CA ARG A 71 3.56 27.47 0.78
C ARG A 71 2.90 27.55 -0.61
N PRO A 72 1.82 26.80 -0.87
CA PRO A 72 1.09 26.86 -2.14
C PRO A 72 0.72 28.28 -2.59
N LYS A 73 0.34 29.15 -1.64
CA LYS A 73 0.00 30.57 -1.91
C LYS A 73 1.16 31.44 -2.36
N GLU A 74 2.39 30.96 -2.19
CA GLU A 74 3.60 31.64 -2.66
C GLU A 74 4.02 31.12 -4.05
N LEU A 75 3.42 30.02 -4.51
CA LEU A 75 3.72 29.35 -5.78
C LEU A 75 2.66 29.63 -6.84
N ASP A 76 1.39 29.51 -6.45
CA ASP A 76 0.24 29.64 -7.35
C ASP A 76 -0.69 30.78 -6.94
N ALA A 77 -1.34 31.37 -7.94
CA ALA A 77 -2.32 32.44 -7.75
C ALA A 77 -3.62 31.96 -7.09
N ASP A 78 -4.03 30.71 -7.36
CA ASP A 78 -5.28 30.13 -6.87
C ASP A 78 -5.09 28.66 -6.45
N PRO A 79 -4.32 28.41 -5.38
CA PRO A 79 -4.04 27.05 -4.93
C PRO A 79 -5.22 26.50 -4.13
N GLU A 80 -5.60 25.27 -4.44
CA GLU A 80 -6.65 24.53 -3.75
C GLU A 80 -6.10 23.24 -3.17
N PHE A 81 -6.69 22.80 -2.05
CA PHE A 81 -6.30 21.50 -1.50
C PHE A 81 -6.73 20.41 -2.48
N VAL A 82 -8.00 20.46 -2.89
CA VAL A 82 -8.63 19.61 -3.90
C VAL A 82 -9.77 20.43 -4.55
N LYS A 83 -9.96 20.31 -5.86
CA LYS A 83 -10.96 21.04 -6.66
C LYS A 83 -12.18 20.18 -6.98
N ASP A 84 -11.97 19.17 -7.82
CA ASP A 84 -13.06 18.34 -8.39
C ASP A 84 -13.11 16.92 -7.79
N GLY A 85 -12.56 16.79 -6.59
CA GLY A 85 -12.40 15.52 -5.88
C GLY A 85 -11.04 14.90 -6.15
N PHE A 86 -10.72 13.85 -5.40
CA PHE A 86 -9.41 13.22 -5.49
C PHE A 86 -9.37 12.26 -6.68
N SER A 87 -8.45 12.51 -7.60
CA SER A 87 -8.29 11.73 -8.82
C SER A 87 -6.89 11.17 -8.95
N ARG A 88 -6.76 10.02 -9.62
CA ARG A 88 -5.45 9.49 -10.02
C ARG A 88 -4.70 10.43 -10.96
N PHE A 89 -5.41 11.30 -11.67
CA PHE A 89 -4.84 12.27 -12.60
C PHE A 89 -4.16 13.46 -11.90
N ASP A 90 -4.43 13.66 -10.60
CA ASP A 90 -3.79 14.72 -9.81
C ASP A 90 -2.35 14.35 -9.42
N ILE A 91 -1.97 13.09 -9.64
CA ILE A 91 -0.71 12.51 -9.17
C ILE A 91 0.35 12.71 -10.24
N ASN A 92 1.36 13.49 -9.86
CA ASN A 92 2.48 13.84 -10.71
C ASN A 92 3.78 13.67 -9.90
N GLN A 93 4.58 12.68 -10.26
CA GLN A 93 5.82 12.36 -9.55
C GLN A 93 6.89 13.42 -9.84
N GLY A 94 7.60 13.84 -8.79
CA GLY A 94 8.77 14.70 -8.92
C GLY A 94 10.09 13.94 -8.99
N GLU A 95 11.16 14.54 -8.48
CA GLU A 95 12.52 13.98 -8.53
C GLU A 95 12.74 12.77 -7.60
N LEU A 96 11.78 12.42 -6.74
CA LEU A 96 11.92 11.35 -5.74
C LEU A 96 11.57 9.98 -6.35
N GLU A 97 12.40 8.96 -6.11
CA GLU A 97 12.15 7.57 -6.54
C GLU A 97 11.14 6.86 -5.60
N ASN A 98 9.95 7.45 -5.43
CA ASN A 98 8.88 6.96 -4.56
C ASN A 98 7.63 6.50 -5.35
N CYS A 99 7.81 6.09 -6.60
CA CYS A 99 6.73 5.62 -7.48
C CYS A 99 5.83 4.57 -6.83
N TRP A 100 6.40 3.65 -6.04
CA TRP A 100 5.67 2.63 -5.28
C TRP A 100 4.62 3.21 -4.31
N ILE A 101 4.85 4.42 -3.77
CA ILE A 101 3.87 5.15 -2.96
C ILE A 101 2.80 5.77 -3.86
N LEU A 102 3.22 6.53 -4.87
CA LEU A 102 2.30 7.26 -5.72
C LEU A 102 1.38 6.33 -6.52
N ALA A 103 1.88 5.16 -6.92
CA ALA A 103 1.08 4.06 -7.45
C ALA A 103 0.01 3.60 -6.45
N ALA A 104 0.38 3.35 -5.19
CA ALA A 104 -0.58 2.96 -4.15
C ALA A 104 -1.63 4.07 -3.89
N VAL A 105 -1.22 5.34 -3.90
CA VAL A 105 -2.13 6.49 -3.74
C VAL A 105 -3.11 6.57 -4.91
N ALA A 106 -2.61 6.51 -6.15
CA ALA A 106 -3.43 6.52 -7.36
C ALA A 106 -4.40 5.32 -7.38
N ALA A 107 -3.96 4.15 -6.94
CA ALA A 107 -4.80 2.98 -6.78
C ALA A 107 -5.96 3.21 -5.81
N ILE A 108 -5.72 3.77 -4.62
CA ILE A 108 -6.78 4.02 -3.65
C ILE A 108 -7.72 5.18 -4.04
N THR A 109 -7.37 6.04 -5.02
CA THR A 109 -8.33 7.04 -5.54
C THR A 109 -9.55 6.38 -6.20
N GLN A 110 -9.41 5.15 -6.70
CA GLN A 110 -10.52 4.33 -7.20
C GLN A 110 -11.43 3.81 -6.06
N ARG A 111 -11.03 4.06 -4.81
CA ARG A 111 -11.72 3.69 -3.56
C ARG A 111 -11.96 4.90 -2.68
N PRO A 112 -12.96 5.75 -2.99
CA PRO A 112 -13.30 6.90 -2.15
C PRO A 112 -13.56 6.54 -0.68
N ASP A 113 -14.03 5.31 -0.42
CA ASP A 113 -14.27 4.74 0.90
C ASP A 113 -12.97 4.40 1.67
N LEU A 114 -11.86 4.10 0.97
CA LEU A 114 -10.53 3.99 1.59
C LEU A 114 -9.87 5.36 1.68
N LEU A 115 -9.96 6.15 0.61
CA LEU A 115 -9.28 7.44 0.54
C LEU A 115 -9.79 8.41 1.61
N SER A 116 -11.09 8.42 1.89
CA SER A 116 -11.68 9.21 2.98
C SER A 116 -11.25 8.77 4.38
N GLN A 117 -10.68 7.57 4.53
CA GLN A 117 -10.04 7.16 5.78
C GLN A 117 -8.63 7.74 5.89
N VAL A 118 -7.93 7.94 4.78
CA VAL A 118 -6.56 8.49 4.71
C VAL A 118 -6.56 10.02 4.76
N ILE A 119 -7.35 10.68 3.91
CA ILE A 119 -7.43 12.12 3.81
C ILE A 119 -8.59 12.60 4.68
N LEU A 120 -8.27 13.27 5.79
CA LEU A 120 -9.30 13.76 6.71
C LEU A 120 -10.11 14.90 6.06
N PRO A 121 -11.41 15.04 6.41
CA PRO A 121 -12.26 16.08 5.83
C PRO A 121 -11.90 17.49 6.33
N ASP A 122 -12.53 18.49 5.70
CA ASP A 122 -12.49 19.91 6.11
C ASP A 122 -11.10 20.57 6.05
N GLN A 123 -10.31 20.17 5.04
CA GLN A 123 -9.01 20.76 4.73
C GLN A 123 -9.15 21.75 3.59
N THR A 124 -8.50 22.92 3.69
CA THR A 124 -8.57 23.97 2.67
C THR A 124 -7.30 24.80 2.68
N LEU A 125 -6.88 25.26 1.49
CA LEU A 125 -5.82 26.24 1.33
C LEU A 125 -6.33 27.68 1.39
N SER A 126 -7.65 27.93 1.41
CA SER A 126 -8.20 29.29 1.32
C SER A 126 -9.29 29.56 2.38
N GLY A 127 -9.78 30.81 2.42
CA GLY A 127 -10.87 31.21 3.29
C GLY A 127 -10.57 31.14 4.80
N ALA A 128 -11.63 31.16 5.62
CA ALA A 128 -11.56 31.22 7.08
C ALA A 128 -11.11 29.90 7.74
N GLY A 129 -11.19 28.78 7.02
CA GLY A 129 -10.74 27.47 7.49
C GLY A 129 -9.23 27.27 7.44
N TYR A 130 -8.53 28.07 6.61
CA TYR A 130 -7.10 27.96 6.39
C TYR A 130 -6.29 28.39 7.62
N CYS A 131 -5.40 27.50 8.06
CA CYS A 131 -4.42 27.78 9.11
C CYS A 131 -3.06 27.11 8.81
N GLY A 132 -2.82 26.72 7.55
CA GLY A 132 -1.59 26.08 7.12
C GLY A 132 -1.34 24.70 7.72
N ALA A 133 -2.33 24.03 8.33
CA ALA A 133 -2.23 22.68 8.89
C ALA A 133 -3.11 21.69 8.09
N PHE A 134 -2.52 20.55 7.73
CA PHE A 134 -3.14 19.47 6.97
C PHE A 134 -2.94 18.15 7.70
N ARG A 135 -3.94 17.27 7.64
CA ARG A 135 -3.99 16.04 8.42
C ARG A 135 -4.31 14.85 7.55
N PHE A 136 -3.55 13.79 7.76
CA PHE A 136 -3.68 12.52 7.10
C PHE A 136 -3.67 11.41 8.15
N ARG A 137 -4.29 10.29 7.85
CA ARG A 137 -4.30 9.10 8.69
C ARG A 137 -3.67 7.96 7.93
N PHE A 138 -2.73 7.29 8.59
CA PHE A 138 -2.06 6.10 8.07
C PHE A 138 -2.22 4.95 9.08
N ARG A 139 -1.87 3.74 8.65
CA ARG A 139 -1.92 2.50 9.42
C ARG A 139 -0.60 1.72 9.37
N PRO A 140 0.56 2.35 9.62
CA PRO A 140 1.83 1.63 9.66
C PRO A 140 1.75 0.48 10.67
N PHE A 141 2.22 -0.70 10.28
CA PHE A 141 2.22 -1.87 11.17
C PHE A 141 0.82 -2.19 11.77
N GLY A 142 -0.23 -1.96 10.97
CA GLY A 142 -1.63 -2.19 11.33
C GLY A 142 -2.19 -1.24 12.40
N ARG A 143 -1.46 -0.20 12.80
CA ARG A 143 -1.88 0.74 13.85
C ARG A 143 -2.20 2.10 13.26
N GLU A 144 -3.36 2.62 13.61
CA GLU A 144 -3.81 3.93 13.13
C GLU A 144 -2.99 5.08 13.76
N VAL A 145 -2.51 5.99 12.91
CA VAL A 145 -1.73 7.17 13.27
C VAL A 145 -2.23 8.37 12.47
N GLU A 146 -2.51 9.48 13.15
CA GLU A 146 -2.80 10.77 12.49
C GLU A 146 -1.51 11.59 12.38
N ILE A 147 -1.15 11.97 11.16
CA ILE A 147 -0.02 12.84 10.84
C ILE A 147 -0.54 14.21 10.43
N MET A 148 -0.14 15.23 11.19
CA MET A 148 -0.38 16.63 10.85
C MET A 148 0.90 17.26 10.32
N VAL A 149 0.83 17.93 9.17
CA VAL A 149 1.93 18.67 8.54
C VAL A 149 1.52 20.11 8.27
N ASP A 150 2.49 21.01 8.19
CA ASP A 150 2.26 22.32 7.57
C ASP A 150 2.32 22.24 6.04
N ASP A 151 1.87 23.30 5.35
CA ASP A 151 1.87 23.37 3.88
C ASP A 151 3.15 23.94 3.25
N ARG A 152 4.27 24.09 3.98
CA ARG A 152 5.54 24.48 3.35
C ARG A 152 6.10 23.29 2.57
N LEU A 153 6.35 23.46 1.27
CA LEU A 153 6.85 22.39 0.39
C LEU A 153 8.26 22.73 -0.12
N PRO A 154 9.15 21.73 -0.30
CA PRO A 154 10.49 21.95 -0.86
C PRO A 154 10.43 22.39 -2.31
N THR A 155 11.16 23.47 -2.62
CA THR A 155 11.21 24.08 -3.95
C THR A 155 12.63 24.41 -4.37
N LYS A 156 12.83 24.37 -5.68
CA LYS A 156 14.05 24.80 -6.34
C LYS A 156 13.66 25.66 -7.54
N ASP A 157 14.25 26.86 -7.62
CA ASP A 157 13.95 27.82 -8.69
C ASP A 157 12.45 28.15 -8.85
N GLY A 158 11.70 28.12 -7.74
CA GLY A 158 10.26 28.40 -7.72
C GLY A 158 9.37 27.25 -8.18
N GLN A 159 9.93 26.05 -8.38
CA GLN A 159 9.20 24.83 -8.74
C GLN A 159 9.27 23.82 -7.59
N LEU A 160 8.23 23.00 -7.43
CA LEU A 160 8.21 21.88 -6.48
C LEU A 160 9.27 20.85 -6.88
N VAL A 161 10.00 20.31 -5.90
CA VAL A 161 11.06 19.32 -6.14
C VAL A 161 10.50 17.90 -6.18
N TYR A 162 9.56 17.60 -5.27
CA TYR A 162 8.94 16.29 -5.14
C TYR A 162 7.58 16.27 -5.86
N ALA A 163 6.57 15.56 -5.37
CA ALA A 163 5.28 15.50 -6.06
C ALA A 163 4.80 16.90 -6.47
N ALA A 164 4.46 17.04 -7.76
CA ALA A 164 4.08 18.30 -8.35
C ALA A 164 2.56 18.52 -8.22
N ALA A 165 2.15 19.78 -8.13
CA ALA A 165 0.74 20.15 -8.17
C ALA A 165 0.18 19.96 -9.58
N HIS A 166 -1.05 19.46 -9.68
CA HIS A 166 -1.78 19.34 -10.95
C HIS A 166 -2.92 20.36 -10.95
N GLU A 167 -2.95 21.24 -11.96
CA GLU A 167 -3.98 22.29 -12.09
C GLU A 167 -4.23 23.12 -10.82
N GLY A 168 -3.21 23.31 -9.98
CA GLY A 168 -3.31 24.06 -8.72
C GLY A 168 -3.86 23.26 -7.53
N GLU A 169 -3.98 21.94 -7.64
CA GLU A 169 -4.30 21.01 -6.56
C GLU A 169 -3.06 20.50 -5.84
N TYR A 170 -3.07 20.55 -4.51
CA TYR A 170 -1.88 20.30 -3.67
C TYR A 170 -2.01 19.10 -2.73
N TRP A 171 -3.14 18.37 -2.74
CA TRP A 171 -3.35 17.27 -1.80
C TRP A 171 -2.29 16.17 -1.93
N VAL A 172 -1.82 15.87 -3.15
CA VAL A 172 -0.76 14.86 -3.39
C VAL A 172 0.56 15.31 -2.77
N CYS A 173 0.97 16.56 -2.98
CA CYS A 173 2.19 17.13 -2.41
C CYS A 173 2.18 17.06 -0.87
N LEU A 174 1.03 17.37 -0.27
CA LEU A 174 0.86 17.39 1.19
C LEU A 174 0.76 15.96 1.77
N LEU A 175 0.14 15.03 1.04
CA LEU A 175 0.10 13.61 1.41
C LEU A 175 1.50 12.99 1.37
N GLU A 176 2.27 13.26 0.31
CA GLU A 176 3.66 12.83 0.19
C GLU A 176 4.51 13.39 1.34
N LYS A 177 4.34 14.68 1.68
CA LYS A 177 4.99 15.28 2.85
C LYS A 177 4.62 14.57 4.16
N ALA A 178 3.35 14.21 4.33
CA ALA A 178 2.90 13.50 5.53
C ALA A 178 3.50 12.09 5.63
N LEU A 179 3.65 11.38 4.50
CA LEU A 179 4.37 10.11 4.45
C LEU A 179 5.88 10.29 4.73
N ALA A 180 6.49 11.35 4.21
CA ALA A 180 7.88 11.70 4.53
C ALA A 180 8.05 11.94 6.03
N LYS A 181 7.13 12.68 6.67
CA LYS A 181 7.11 12.87 8.12
C LYS A 181 6.92 11.55 8.88
N LEU A 182 6.01 10.69 8.42
CA LEU A 182 5.76 9.38 9.03
C LEU A 182 7.03 8.52 9.06
N HIS A 183 7.82 8.56 7.98
CA HIS A 183 9.01 7.73 7.82
C HIS A 183 10.32 8.44 8.21
N GLY A 184 10.27 9.74 8.50
CA GLY A 184 11.33 10.55 9.12
C GLY A 184 11.88 11.67 8.23
N CYS A 185 11.94 11.48 6.91
CA CYS A 185 12.37 12.49 5.93
C CYS A 185 11.95 12.11 4.50
N TYR A 186 12.08 13.01 3.52
CA TYR A 186 11.76 12.68 2.12
C TYR A 186 12.64 11.56 1.54
N GLU A 187 13.95 11.56 1.80
CA GLU A 187 14.87 10.48 1.36
C GLU A 187 14.42 9.09 1.83
N SER A 188 13.64 9.00 2.91
CA SER A 188 13.12 7.72 3.40
C SER A 188 12.09 7.04 2.50
N LEU A 189 11.48 7.80 1.59
CA LEU A 189 10.48 7.30 0.64
C LEU A 189 11.13 6.67 -0.59
N ILE A 190 12.43 6.83 -0.79
CA ILE A 190 13.18 6.23 -1.90
C ILE A 190 13.19 4.70 -1.73
N GLY A 191 12.77 4.02 -2.78
CA GLY A 191 12.78 2.56 -2.89
C GLY A 191 11.77 1.86 -1.97
N GLY A 192 10.94 1.02 -2.56
CA GLY A 192 9.93 0.23 -1.85
C GLY A 192 9.08 -0.58 -2.82
N LEU A 193 8.15 -1.33 -2.25
CA LEU A 193 7.15 -2.11 -2.99
C LEU A 193 5.78 -1.53 -2.72
N GLU A 194 4.91 -1.45 -3.73
CA GLU A 194 3.56 -0.87 -3.58
C GLU A 194 2.78 -1.51 -2.41
N LEU A 195 2.99 -2.80 -2.15
CA LEU A 195 2.39 -3.54 -1.02
C LEU A 195 2.63 -2.87 0.33
N GLU A 196 3.79 -2.25 0.54
CA GLU A 196 4.14 -1.56 1.79
C GLU A 196 3.31 -0.28 1.93
N ALA A 197 3.22 0.50 0.85
CA ALA A 197 2.48 1.76 0.84
C ALA A 197 0.99 1.48 0.99
N MET A 198 0.48 0.47 0.29
CA MET A 198 -0.90 0.05 0.37
C MET A 198 -1.28 -0.39 1.80
N ALA A 199 -0.39 -1.15 2.46
CA ALA A 199 -0.58 -1.53 3.87
C ALA A 199 -0.56 -0.31 4.80
N ASP A 200 0.35 0.65 4.59
CA ASP A 200 0.44 1.86 5.41
C ASP A 200 -0.73 2.82 5.15
N LEU A 201 -1.30 2.86 3.96
CA LEU A 201 -2.46 3.68 3.64
C LEU A 201 -3.76 3.06 4.19
N THR A 202 -3.91 1.74 4.05
CA THR A 202 -5.21 1.09 4.23
C THR A 202 -5.31 0.23 5.47
N GLY A 203 -4.20 -0.27 6.02
CA GLY A 203 -4.16 -1.30 7.07
C GLY A 203 -4.51 -2.72 6.59
N GLY A 204 -4.75 -2.90 5.28
CA GLY A 204 -5.03 -4.18 4.65
C GLY A 204 -3.78 -5.04 4.47
N VAL A 205 -3.98 -6.22 3.87
CA VAL A 205 -2.91 -7.14 3.48
C VAL A 205 -2.75 -7.08 1.97
N CYS A 206 -1.56 -6.80 1.47
CA CYS A 206 -1.32 -6.72 0.03
C CYS A 206 -0.46 -7.89 -0.44
N GLU A 207 -0.94 -8.60 -1.46
CA GLU A 207 -0.34 -9.82 -1.99
C GLU A 207 0.27 -9.54 -3.38
N LEU A 208 1.52 -9.92 -3.58
CA LEU A 208 2.14 -9.99 -4.90
C LEU A 208 1.87 -11.35 -5.53
N ILE A 209 1.18 -11.37 -6.67
CA ILE A 209 0.85 -12.57 -7.43
C ILE A 209 1.71 -12.59 -8.68
N PRO A 210 2.86 -13.30 -8.68
CA PRO A 210 3.66 -13.47 -9.88
C PRO A 210 2.89 -14.32 -10.90
N PHE A 211 3.08 -14.03 -12.18
CA PHE A 211 2.48 -14.81 -13.25
C PHE A 211 3.49 -15.12 -14.35
N LYS A 212 3.29 -16.24 -15.05
CA LYS A 212 4.07 -16.58 -16.22
C LYS A 212 3.38 -16.11 -17.48
N ARG A 213 4.13 -15.96 -18.57
CA ARG A 213 3.60 -15.48 -19.86
C ARG A 213 2.43 -16.31 -20.37
N GLU A 214 2.41 -17.62 -20.10
CA GLU A 214 1.35 -18.55 -20.47
C GLU A 214 0.06 -18.42 -19.63
N ASP A 215 0.07 -17.69 -18.52
CA ASP A 215 -1.05 -17.62 -17.56
C ASP A 215 -2.14 -16.58 -17.92
N GLY A 216 -2.14 -16.05 -19.15
CA GLY A 216 -2.95 -14.88 -19.52
C GLY A 216 -4.43 -14.96 -19.15
N ALA A 217 -5.08 -16.11 -19.37
CA ALA A 217 -6.50 -16.28 -19.03
C ALA A 217 -6.75 -16.15 -17.52
N LYS A 218 -5.88 -16.74 -16.69
CA LYS A 218 -5.96 -16.68 -15.23
C LYS A 218 -5.66 -15.28 -14.70
N VAL A 219 -4.67 -14.60 -15.29
CA VAL A 219 -4.34 -13.20 -14.96
C VAL A 219 -5.52 -12.29 -15.27
N LEU A 220 -6.14 -12.42 -16.45
CA LEU A 220 -7.32 -11.65 -16.82
C LEU A 220 -8.49 -11.89 -15.86
N GLU A 221 -8.74 -13.14 -15.46
CA GLU A 221 -9.77 -13.48 -14.49
C GLU A 221 -9.49 -12.84 -13.13
N ASN A 222 -8.23 -12.91 -12.65
CA ASN A 222 -7.80 -12.26 -11.42
C ASN A 222 -8.00 -10.73 -11.47
N ILE A 223 -7.61 -10.08 -12.57
CA ILE A 223 -7.81 -8.64 -12.74
C ILE A 223 -9.32 -8.30 -12.71
N LYS A 224 -10.15 -9.04 -13.47
CA LYS A 224 -11.61 -8.85 -13.47
C LYS A 224 -12.19 -9.02 -12.07
N TYR A 225 -11.74 -10.03 -11.33
CA TYR A 225 -12.13 -10.24 -9.94
C TYR A 225 -11.73 -9.03 -9.08
N CYS A 226 -10.48 -8.60 -9.14
CA CYS A 226 -9.97 -7.45 -8.38
C CYS A 226 -10.77 -6.19 -8.68
N LEU A 227 -10.95 -5.83 -9.95
CA LEU A 227 -11.74 -4.67 -10.36
C LEU A 227 -13.20 -4.77 -9.89
N SER A 228 -13.82 -5.95 -9.97
CA SER A 228 -15.20 -6.17 -9.51
C SER A 228 -15.35 -5.99 -7.99
N LYS A 229 -14.32 -6.35 -7.23
CA LYS A 229 -14.22 -6.20 -5.78
C LYS A 229 -13.59 -4.87 -5.37
N LYS A 230 -13.26 -4.02 -6.36
CA LYS A 230 -12.52 -2.77 -6.23
C LYS A 230 -11.20 -2.93 -5.43
N LEU A 231 -10.56 -4.09 -5.52
CA LEU A 231 -9.21 -4.28 -4.99
C LEU A 231 -8.24 -3.57 -5.94
N SER A 232 -7.22 -2.88 -5.39
CA SER A 232 -6.15 -2.36 -6.24
C SER A 232 -5.46 -3.53 -6.93
N ALA A 233 -5.15 -3.34 -8.21
CA ALA A 233 -4.30 -4.21 -9.01
C ALA A 233 -3.14 -3.35 -9.53
N GLY A 234 -2.01 -3.37 -8.83
CA GLY A 234 -0.77 -2.83 -9.36
C GLY A 234 -0.07 -3.84 -10.27
N ALA A 235 0.83 -3.36 -11.12
CA ALA A 235 1.69 -4.22 -11.92
C ALA A 235 3.03 -3.51 -12.16
N ALA A 236 4.14 -4.20 -11.91
CA ALA A 236 5.45 -3.68 -12.27
C ALA A 236 6.01 -4.35 -13.52
N THR A 237 6.70 -3.54 -14.31
CA THR A 237 7.45 -4.00 -15.49
C THR A 237 8.72 -4.76 -15.07
N HIS A 238 9.13 -5.73 -15.87
CA HIS A 238 10.44 -6.38 -15.70
C HIS A 238 11.61 -5.38 -15.70
N THR A 239 12.61 -5.62 -14.85
CA THR A 239 13.87 -4.85 -14.82
C THR A 239 14.83 -5.24 -15.95
N GLU A 240 14.73 -6.48 -16.45
CA GLU A 240 15.61 -7.04 -17.48
C GLU A 240 14.83 -7.69 -18.63
N ILE A 241 14.17 -6.89 -19.47
CA ILE A 241 13.67 -7.41 -20.76
C ILE A 241 14.83 -7.40 -21.75
N LEU A 242 15.50 -8.54 -21.89
CA LEU A 242 16.54 -8.74 -22.90
C LEU A 242 16.00 -8.44 -24.31
N GLY A 243 16.51 -7.35 -24.92
CA GLY A 243 16.34 -7.06 -26.35
C GLY A 243 15.23 -6.06 -26.72
N GLU A 244 14.46 -5.53 -25.77
CA GLU A 244 13.45 -4.50 -26.06
C GLU A 244 13.69 -3.23 -25.23
N ASN A 245 13.59 -2.07 -25.89
CA ASN A 245 13.67 -0.78 -25.22
C ASN A 245 12.27 -0.39 -24.74
N LEU A 246 11.96 -0.64 -23.46
CA LEU A 246 10.68 -0.28 -22.84
C LEU A 246 10.34 1.21 -23.01
N GLU A 247 11.32 2.10 -22.89
CA GLU A 247 11.13 3.55 -23.04
C GLU A 247 10.64 3.90 -24.45
N SER A 248 11.10 3.17 -25.47
CA SER A 248 10.62 3.38 -26.85
C SER A 248 9.14 3.03 -27.04
N LEU A 249 8.60 2.17 -26.16
CA LEU A 249 7.19 1.80 -26.08
C LEU A 249 6.42 2.67 -25.08
N GLY A 250 7.07 3.66 -24.47
CA GLY A 250 6.50 4.51 -23.42
C GLY A 250 6.22 3.76 -22.11
N LEU A 251 6.97 2.70 -21.84
CA LEU A 251 6.97 2.00 -20.56
C LEU A 251 8.27 2.27 -19.81
N THR A 252 8.19 2.28 -18.49
CA THR A 252 9.34 2.51 -17.59
C THR A 252 9.72 1.19 -16.95
N SER A 253 11.01 0.83 -17.00
CA SER A 253 11.55 -0.40 -16.37
C SER A 253 11.53 -0.33 -14.84
N GLY A 254 11.20 -1.44 -14.17
CA GLY A 254 11.14 -1.53 -12.71
C GLY A 254 10.13 -0.58 -12.05
N HIS A 255 9.09 -0.15 -12.76
CA HIS A 255 8.12 0.85 -12.29
C HIS A 255 6.72 0.26 -12.09
N GLU A 256 6.00 0.77 -11.09
CA GLU A 256 4.66 0.34 -10.70
C GLU A 256 3.59 1.11 -11.51
N TYR A 257 2.68 0.37 -12.14
CA TYR A 257 1.50 0.88 -12.85
C TYR A 257 0.23 0.39 -12.16
N ILE A 258 -0.90 1.05 -12.40
CA ILE A 258 -2.19 0.63 -11.85
C ILE A 258 -3.06 0.11 -12.97
N VAL A 259 -3.70 -1.03 -12.76
CA VAL A 259 -4.73 -1.56 -13.65
C VAL A 259 -6.07 -0.94 -13.29
N THR A 260 -6.66 -0.21 -14.23
CA THR A 260 -7.89 0.58 -14.01
C THR A 260 -9.08 0.09 -14.84
N GLY A 261 -8.89 -0.96 -15.66
CA GLY A 261 -9.96 -1.47 -16.50
C GLY A 261 -9.59 -2.73 -17.28
N THR A 262 -10.63 -3.47 -17.69
CA THR A 262 -10.52 -4.51 -18.73
C THR A 262 -11.72 -4.41 -19.65
N VAL A 263 -11.52 -4.70 -20.93
CA VAL A 263 -12.61 -4.80 -21.90
C VAL A 263 -12.28 -5.86 -22.93
N GLN A 264 -13.30 -6.56 -23.42
CA GLN A 264 -13.17 -7.46 -24.55
C GLN A 264 -13.87 -6.85 -25.75
N ILE A 265 -13.14 -6.66 -26.86
CA ILE A 265 -13.66 -6.01 -28.07
C ILE A 265 -13.60 -6.94 -29.29
N PRO A 266 -14.57 -6.86 -30.22
CA PRO A 266 -14.48 -7.56 -31.49
C PRO A 266 -13.57 -6.79 -32.45
N HIS A 267 -12.51 -7.43 -32.96
CA HIS A 267 -11.59 -6.86 -33.94
C HIS A 267 -11.20 -7.93 -34.98
N ASN A 268 -11.36 -7.63 -36.28
CA ASN A 268 -11.04 -8.53 -37.40
C ASN A 268 -11.61 -9.96 -37.26
N GLY A 269 -12.86 -10.08 -36.79
CA GLY A 269 -13.55 -11.37 -36.63
C GLY A 269 -13.11 -12.20 -35.43
N LYS A 270 -12.30 -11.64 -34.52
CA LYS A 270 -11.89 -12.25 -33.26
C LYS A 270 -12.22 -11.34 -32.08
N LEU A 271 -12.29 -11.92 -30.89
CA LEU A 271 -12.35 -11.16 -29.63
C LEU A 271 -10.92 -10.89 -29.16
N VAL A 272 -10.67 -9.65 -28.74
CA VAL A 272 -9.39 -9.18 -28.20
C VAL A 272 -9.63 -8.69 -26.78
N ASP A 273 -8.88 -9.23 -25.82
CA ASP A 273 -8.89 -8.78 -24.44
C ASP A 273 -7.89 -7.63 -24.26
N LEU A 274 -8.39 -6.49 -23.79
CA LEU A 274 -7.62 -5.30 -23.50
C LEU A 274 -7.58 -5.04 -21.99
N ILE A 275 -6.44 -4.55 -21.52
CA ILE A 275 -6.18 -4.10 -20.16
C ILE A 275 -5.91 -2.59 -20.23
N ARG A 276 -6.52 -1.82 -19.31
CA ARG A 276 -6.19 -0.40 -19.12
C ARG A 276 -5.22 -0.26 -17.95
N ILE A 277 -4.08 0.34 -18.21
CA ILE A 277 -3.05 0.66 -17.22
C ILE A 277 -2.94 2.17 -17.06
N CYS A 278 -2.52 2.63 -15.88
CA CYS A 278 -2.28 4.02 -15.56
C CYS A 278 -0.86 4.17 -15.02
N ASN A 279 -0.08 5.09 -15.60
CA ASN A 279 1.22 5.47 -15.08
C ASN A 279 1.05 6.55 -13.99
N PRO A 280 1.56 6.37 -12.76
CA PRO A 280 1.48 7.38 -11.70
C PRO A 280 2.40 8.60 -11.91
N TRP A 281 3.20 8.64 -12.98
CA TRP A 281 3.99 9.82 -13.35
C TRP A 281 3.16 10.96 -13.95
N GLY A 282 1.84 10.79 -14.06
CA GLY A 282 0.91 11.81 -14.51
C GLY A 282 0.88 11.95 -16.05
N PRO A 283 0.33 13.08 -16.56
CA PRO A 283 -0.05 13.28 -17.96
C PRO A 283 1.13 13.47 -18.94
N LEU A 284 2.32 12.99 -18.60
CA LEU A 284 3.50 13.15 -19.46
C LEU A 284 3.41 12.15 -20.61
N SER A 285 3.03 12.63 -21.80
CA SER A 285 2.85 11.88 -23.07
C SER A 285 4.05 10.99 -23.46
N GLU A 286 5.22 11.24 -22.88
CA GLU A 286 6.41 10.44 -23.13
C GLU A 286 6.43 9.09 -22.40
N PHE A 287 5.62 8.94 -21.35
CA PHE A 287 5.50 7.72 -20.55
C PHE A 287 4.16 7.00 -20.72
N GLU A 288 3.48 7.29 -21.83
CA GLU A 288 2.27 6.62 -22.26
C GLU A 288 2.57 5.51 -23.27
N TRP A 289 1.83 4.41 -23.18
CA TRP A 289 2.00 3.25 -24.04
C TRP A 289 1.92 3.61 -25.52
N ARG A 290 2.94 3.26 -26.30
CA ARG A 290 3.04 3.57 -27.74
C ARG A 290 2.80 2.38 -28.65
N GLY A 291 2.54 1.20 -28.08
CA GLY A 291 2.22 0.01 -28.84
C GLY A 291 0.77 -0.01 -29.32
N LYS A 292 0.25 -1.21 -29.61
CA LYS A 292 -1.11 -1.34 -30.14
C LYS A 292 -2.15 -0.90 -29.11
N TRP A 293 -3.24 -0.31 -29.60
CA TRP A 293 -4.39 0.15 -28.82
C TRP A 293 -4.14 1.35 -27.89
N ASN A 294 -3.02 2.05 -28.07
CA ASN A 294 -2.87 3.39 -27.50
C ASN A 294 -3.99 4.34 -27.95
N ASP A 295 -4.12 5.48 -27.28
CA ASP A 295 -5.21 6.45 -27.48
C ASP A 295 -5.35 6.95 -28.92
N ASN A 296 -4.24 7.04 -29.62
CA ASN A 296 -4.16 7.55 -30.98
C ASN A 296 -4.07 6.44 -32.04
N ASP A 297 -4.20 5.17 -31.65
CA ASP A 297 -4.11 4.04 -32.58
C ASP A 297 -5.28 4.05 -33.60
N PRO A 298 -5.00 4.05 -34.92
CA PRO A 298 -6.05 4.04 -35.95
C PRO A 298 -6.87 2.73 -35.99
N ARG A 299 -6.48 1.69 -35.24
CA ARG A 299 -7.23 0.42 -35.13
C ARG A 299 -8.58 0.57 -34.45
N TRP A 300 -8.73 1.59 -33.60
CA TRP A 300 -9.96 1.87 -32.89
C TRP A 300 -11.09 2.27 -33.84
N THR A 301 -12.23 1.57 -33.77
CA THR A 301 -13.49 2.06 -34.34
C THR A 301 -14.26 2.90 -33.31
N PRO A 302 -15.15 3.82 -33.72
CA PRO A 302 -15.98 4.58 -32.79
C PRO A 302 -16.78 3.72 -31.80
N GLU A 303 -17.26 2.55 -32.23
CA GLU A 303 -17.99 1.60 -31.39
C GLU A 303 -17.08 0.96 -30.34
N GLN A 304 -15.85 0.60 -30.72
CA GLN A 304 -14.85 0.05 -29.80
C GLN A 304 -14.40 1.10 -28.79
N MET A 305 -14.17 2.34 -29.22
CA MET A 305 -13.85 3.46 -28.32
C MET A 305 -14.94 3.65 -27.27
N LYS A 306 -16.22 3.63 -27.68
CA LYS A 306 -17.35 3.73 -26.76
C LYS A 306 -17.44 2.54 -25.80
N LEU A 307 -17.20 1.33 -26.29
CA LEU A 307 -17.23 0.11 -25.48
C LEU A 307 -16.10 0.08 -24.44
N ALA A 308 -14.89 0.51 -24.83
CA ALA A 308 -13.75 0.65 -23.94
C ALA A 308 -13.88 1.85 -23.00
N GLY A 309 -14.72 2.84 -23.32
CA GLY A 309 -14.70 4.13 -22.62
C GLY A 309 -13.37 4.85 -22.83
N LEU A 310 -12.82 4.78 -24.04
CA LEU A 310 -11.57 5.44 -24.40
C LEU A 310 -11.73 6.96 -24.28
N VAL A 311 -10.86 7.56 -23.47
CA VAL A 311 -10.59 9.00 -23.47
C VAL A 311 -9.31 9.18 -24.28
N LYS A 312 -9.22 10.23 -25.09
CA LYS A 312 -8.00 10.55 -25.86
C LYS A 312 -7.35 11.75 -25.24
N GLN A 313 -6.47 11.51 -24.28
CA GLN A 313 -5.85 12.56 -23.49
C GLN A 313 -4.50 12.07 -23.01
N ASP A 314 -3.51 12.97 -22.94
CA ASP A 314 -2.28 12.66 -22.23
C ASP A 314 -2.60 12.73 -20.73
N ASP A 315 -3.00 11.61 -20.13
CA ASP A 315 -3.43 11.49 -18.72
C ASP A 315 -2.75 10.33 -17.97
N GLY A 316 -1.85 9.61 -18.64
CA GLY A 316 -1.14 8.45 -18.14
C GLY A 316 -1.91 7.14 -18.26
N GLU A 317 -3.20 7.15 -18.64
CA GLU A 317 -3.99 5.96 -18.87
C GLU A 317 -3.92 5.48 -20.31
N ASN A 318 -3.70 4.18 -20.49
CA ASN A 318 -3.61 3.59 -21.82
C ASN A 318 -4.18 2.19 -21.86
N TRP A 319 -4.74 1.84 -23.01
CA TRP A 319 -5.18 0.47 -23.31
C TRP A 319 -4.08 -0.31 -24.03
N MET A 320 -3.93 -1.58 -23.68
CA MET A 320 -3.03 -2.52 -24.36
C MET A 320 -3.65 -3.93 -24.47
N GLU A 321 -3.17 -4.73 -25.41
CA GLU A 321 -3.58 -6.15 -25.50
C GLU A 321 -3.07 -6.93 -24.28
N LEU A 322 -3.86 -7.88 -23.79
CA LEU A 322 -3.44 -8.78 -22.72
C LEU A 322 -2.10 -9.48 -23.03
N SER A 323 -1.83 -9.81 -24.30
CA SER A 323 -0.55 -10.41 -24.68
C SER A 323 0.66 -9.48 -24.47
N ASP A 324 0.48 -8.17 -24.65
CA ASP A 324 1.53 -7.19 -24.36
C ASP A 324 1.68 -7.03 -22.84
N PHE A 325 0.57 -6.97 -22.10
CA PHE A 325 0.60 -6.96 -20.63
C PHE A 325 1.40 -8.16 -20.07
N MET A 326 1.09 -9.38 -20.51
CA MET A 326 1.79 -10.60 -20.08
C MET A 326 3.26 -10.64 -20.49
N LYS A 327 3.67 -9.84 -21.48
CA LYS A 327 5.05 -9.78 -21.96
C LYS A 327 5.92 -8.83 -21.15
N PHE A 328 5.34 -7.71 -20.71
CA PHE A 328 6.06 -6.59 -20.10
C PHE A 328 5.94 -6.54 -18.58
N PHE A 329 4.87 -7.09 -18.00
CA PHE A 329 4.60 -7.09 -16.57
C PHE A 329 4.88 -8.47 -15.94
N GLU A 330 5.22 -8.49 -14.66
CA GLU A 330 5.68 -9.71 -13.96
C GLU A 330 4.73 -10.20 -12.85
N PHE A 331 4.07 -9.26 -12.17
CA PHE A 331 3.23 -9.56 -11.02
C PHE A 331 2.02 -8.64 -10.96
N LEU A 332 0.97 -9.12 -10.30
CA LEU A 332 -0.17 -8.32 -9.86
C LEU A 332 -0.06 -8.03 -8.37
N THR A 333 -0.27 -6.78 -7.98
CA THR A 333 -0.36 -6.36 -6.58
C THR A 333 -1.83 -6.31 -6.17
N VAL A 334 -2.29 -7.18 -5.26
CA VAL A 334 -3.71 -7.28 -4.86
C VAL A 334 -3.89 -6.86 -3.41
N LEU A 335 -4.72 -5.85 -3.16
CA LEU A 335 -5.10 -5.45 -1.79
C LEU A 335 -6.26 -6.30 -1.27
N HIS A 336 -6.06 -6.94 -0.11
CA HIS A 336 -7.11 -7.59 0.68
C HIS A 336 -7.47 -6.72 1.88
N LEU A 337 -8.77 -6.56 2.11
CA LEU A 337 -9.31 -5.82 3.25
C LEU A 337 -10.13 -6.74 4.14
N ALA A 338 -10.00 -6.59 5.46
CA ALA A 338 -10.80 -7.31 6.43
C ALA A 338 -11.97 -6.48 6.94
N ARG A 339 -13.14 -7.10 7.12
CA ARG A 339 -14.38 -6.48 7.61
C ARG A 339 -14.22 -5.76 8.94
N ASN A 340 -13.45 -6.35 9.83
CA ASN A 340 -13.21 -5.82 11.16
C ASN A 340 -12.17 -4.69 11.21
N LEU A 341 -11.53 -4.36 10.07
CA LEU A 341 -10.62 -3.21 9.99
C LEU A 341 -11.38 -1.89 10.07
N ASP A 342 -12.58 -1.83 9.50
CA ASP A 342 -13.38 -0.60 9.41
C ASP A 342 -14.88 -0.85 9.68
N ASN A 343 -15.24 -1.99 10.27
CA ASN A 343 -16.61 -2.43 10.50
C ASN A 343 -17.45 -2.55 9.21
N GLY A 344 -16.82 -2.90 8.09
CA GLY A 344 -17.49 -3.20 6.83
C GLY A 344 -17.80 -1.97 5.97
N VAL A 345 -17.27 -0.80 6.32
CA VAL A 345 -17.43 0.45 5.55
C VAL A 345 -16.92 0.29 4.12
N THR A 346 -15.83 -0.45 3.95
CA THR A 346 -15.19 -0.70 2.64
C THR A 346 -15.78 -1.88 1.87
N GLY A 347 -16.86 -2.50 2.37
CA GLY A 347 -17.44 -3.69 1.73
C GLY A 347 -16.47 -4.89 1.71
N ALA A 348 -15.47 -4.90 2.59
CA ALA A 348 -14.56 -6.01 2.77
C ALA A 348 -15.32 -7.33 3.01
N GLU A 349 -14.77 -8.44 2.52
CA GLU A 349 -15.37 -9.77 2.66
C GLU A 349 -14.52 -10.69 3.54
N TRP A 350 -13.25 -10.34 3.80
CA TRP A 350 -12.40 -11.16 4.65
C TRP A 350 -12.72 -10.94 6.13
N ASN A 351 -12.68 -12.00 6.93
CA ASN A 351 -12.56 -11.92 8.38
C ASN A 351 -11.08 -11.88 8.74
N GLY A 352 -10.62 -10.80 9.38
CA GLY A 352 -9.21 -10.62 9.73
C GLY A 352 -8.92 -10.87 11.20
N LYS A 353 -7.87 -11.65 11.49
CA LYS A 353 -7.27 -11.75 12.84
C LYS A 353 -5.92 -11.05 12.82
N TYR A 354 -5.70 -10.16 13.80
CA TYR A 354 -4.48 -9.37 13.96
C TYR A 354 -3.79 -9.77 15.25
N ILE A 355 -2.52 -10.13 15.15
CA ILE A 355 -1.77 -10.73 16.24
C ILE A 355 -0.40 -10.06 16.31
N TYR A 356 -0.15 -9.36 17.41
CA TYR A 356 1.14 -8.75 17.70
C TYR A 356 1.95 -9.70 18.58
N GLY A 357 3.20 -9.92 18.23
CA GLY A 357 4.14 -10.72 19.00
C GLY A 357 5.57 -10.28 18.81
N GLU A 358 6.49 -10.97 19.47
CA GLU A 358 7.92 -10.63 19.43
C GLU A 358 8.80 -11.87 19.46
N TRP A 359 9.96 -11.74 18.81
CA TRP A 359 11.08 -12.65 18.96
C TRP A 359 12.15 -12.05 19.88
N TYR A 360 12.72 -12.89 20.75
CA TYR A 360 13.79 -12.50 21.68
C TYR A 360 15.14 -13.11 21.27
N PRO A 361 16.26 -12.38 21.44
CA PRO A 361 17.59 -12.94 21.21
C PRO A 361 17.84 -14.17 22.08
N GLY A 362 18.31 -15.27 21.46
CA GLY A 362 18.62 -16.50 22.16
C GLY A 362 17.41 -17.33 22.61
N GLN A 363 16.19 -16.94 22.22
CA GLN A 363 14.97 -17.72 22.45
C GLN A 363 15.13 -19.08 21.79
N LYS A 364 14.89 -20.16 22.55
CA LYS A 364 14.88 -21.50 21.98
C LYS A 364 13.62 -21.69 21.15
N ILE A 365 13.76 -22.44 20.05
CA ILE A 365 12.64 -22.77 19.16
C ILE A 365 11.45 -23.37 19.96
N ASP A 366 11.72 -24.23 20.94
CA ASP A 366 10.68 -24.84 21.79
C ASP A 366 9.92 -23.81 22.65
N GLU A 367 10.62 -22.83 23.22
CA GLU A 367 10.03 -21.73 24.00
C GLU A 367 9.22 -20.79 23.09
N PHE A 368 9.67 -20.59 21.85
CA PHE A 368 8.94 -19.82 20.85
C PHE A 368 7.61 -20.47 20.48
N PHE A 369 7.58 -21.80 20.34
CA PHE A 369 6.35 -22.52 20.03
C PHE A 369 5.29 -22.41 21.14
N GLU A 370 5.67 -22.36 22.41
CA GLU A 370 4.69 -22.22 23.50
C GLU A 370 4.09 -20.81 23.56
N ASP A 371 4.91 -19.77 23.33
CA ASP A 371 4.49 -18.38 23.52
C ASP A 371 3.93 -17.70 22.25
N ASN A 372 4.26 -18.19 21.06
CA ASN A 372 3.95 -17.54 19.77
C ASN A 372 3.25 -18.47 18.76
N THR A 373 2.55 -19.52 19.22
CA THR A 373 1.66 -20.33 18.38
C THR A 373 0.24 -19.77 18.38
N PHE A 374 -0.36 -19.67 17.20
CA PHE A 374 -1.72 -19.14 17.07
C PHE A 374 -2.66 -20.19 16.52
N LEU A 375 -3.53 -20.70 17.40
CA LEU A 375 -4.63 -21.57 16.99
C LEU A 375 -5.70 -20.73 16.27
N THR A 376 -6.10 -21.20 15.11
CA THR A 376 -7.20 -20.64 14.33
C THR A 376 -8.05 -21.77 13.78
N ASN A 377 -9.37 -21.57 13.81
CA ASN A 377 -10.31 -22.50 13.20
C ASN A 377 -10.73 -21.94 11.85
N PHE A 378 -10.61 -22.75 10.80
CA PHE A 378 -11.13 -22.44 9.48
C PHE A 378 -12.43 -23.22 9.32
N CYS A 379 -13.57 -22.55 9.54
CA CYS A 379 -14.88 -23.19 9.63
C CYS A 379 -15.47 -23.57 8.26
N ASP A 380 -15.25 -22.77 7.22
CA ASP A 380 -16.07 -22.84 6.01
C ASP A 380 -15.22 -23.03 4.75
N GLY A 381 -15.43 -24.17 4.09
CA GLY A 381 -14.94 -24.39 2.74
C GLY A 381 -15.83 -23.65 1.76
N SER A 382 -15.51 -22.39 1.46
CA SER A 382 -16.38 -21.51 0.66
C SER A 382 -16.37 -21.86 -0.84
N ASN A 383 -15.33 -22.58 -1.29
CA ASN A 383 -15.14 -22.89 -2.70
C ASN A 383 -15.74 -24.26 -3.09
N GLN A 384 -15.86 -24.50 -4.39
CA GLN A 384 -16.50 -25.71 -4.95
C GLN A 384 -15.84 -27.03 -4.50
N ASP A 385 -14.59 -26.96 -4.04
CA ASP A 385 -13.79 -28.09 -3.58
C ASP A 385 -13.89 -28.31 -2.05
N GLY A 386 -14.67 -27.49 -1.34
CA GLY A 386 -14.88 -27.62 0.10
C GLY A 386 -13.66 -27.24 0.95
N VAL A 387 -12.79 -26.35 0.44
CA VAL A 387 -11.63 -25.81 1.18
C VAL A 387 -11.76 -24.30 1.38
N ALA A 388 -11.18 -23.79 2.46
CA ALA A 388 -11.17 -22.37 2.81
C ALA A 388 -9.94 -21.69 2.17
N THR A 389 -10.12 -20.56 1.49
CA THR A 389 -8.99 -19.71 1.11
C THR A 389 -8.56 -18.89 2.32
N VAL A 390 -7.26 -18.88 2.60
CA VAL A 390 -6.66 -18.12 3.68
C VAL A 390 -5.51 -17.28 3.13
N VAL A 391 -5.52 -15.98 3.42
CA VAL A 391 -4.40 -15.08 3.16
C VAL A 391 -3.73 -14.77 4.48
N ILE A 392 -2.42 -14.99 4.59
CA ILE A 392 -1.67 -14.73 5.81
C ILE A 392 -0.52 -13.79 5.48
N SER A 393 -0.32 -12.79 6.33
CA SER A 393 0.77 -11.83 6.24
C SER A 393 1.53 -11.80 7.54
N LEU A 394 2.86 -11.88 7.45
CA LEU A 394 3.78 -11.65 8.57
C LEU A 394 4.62 -10.41 8.24
N GLU A 395 4.51 -9.40 9.08
CA GLU A 395 5.18 -8.10 8.92
C GLU A 395 6.04 -7.82 10.15
N GLU A 396 7.19 -7.15 9.96
CA GLU A 396 7.92 -6.47 11.04
C GLU A 396 7.82 -4.95 10.89
N PRO A 397 8.08 -4.16 11.96
CA PRO A 397 8.05 -2.71 11.86
C PRO A 397 8.93 -2.18 10.73
N GLY A 398 8.43 -1.19 9.99
CA GLY A 398 9.18 -0.54 8.92
C GLY A 398 10.49 0.08 9.42
N GLN A 399 11.57 -0.10 8.66
CA GLN A 399 12.91 0.43 8.98
C GLN A 399 13.25 1.67 8.13
N ARG A 400 12.24 2.45 7.73
CA ARG A 400 12.44 3.60 6.83
C ARG A 400 13.18 4.77 7.48
N ASN A 401 13.42 4.76 8.78
CA ASN A 401 14.36 5.67 9.44
C ASN A 401 15.84 5.32 9.19
N ILE A 402 16.14 4.21 8.51
CA ILE A 402 17.48 3.76 8.14
C ILE A 402 17.65 3.93 6.61
N PRO A 403 18.82 4.41 6.12
CA PRO A 403 19.11 4.48 4.68
C PRO A 403 18.89 3.16 3.95
N LEU A 404 18.37 3.22 2.73
CA LEU A 404 17.91 2.08 1.93
C LEU A 404 18.96 0.95 1.85
N GLU A 405 20.22 1.30 1.61
CA GLU A 405 21.32 0.34 1.45
C GLU A 405 21.63 -0.47 2.73
N LYS A 406 21.19 0.04 3.89
CA LYS A 406 21.40 -0.57 5.22
C LYS A 406 20.15 -1.23 5.79
N ARG A 407 18.97 -1.06 5.19
CA ARG A 407 17.73 -1.68 5.67
C ARG A 407 17.84 -3.20 5.59
N ARG A 408 17.51 -3.92 6.65
CA ARG A 408 17.56 -5.39 6.67
C ARG A 408 16.36 -5.94 7.44
N PHE A 409 15.49 -6.64 6.73
CA PHE A 409 14.30 -7.27 7.29
C PHE A 409 14.55 -8.74 7.59
N SER A 410 14.02 -9.20 8.72
CA SER A 410 14.30 -10.50 9.32
C SER A 410 13.12 -11.47 9.23
N VAL A 411 11.88 -11.02 9.00
CA VAL A 411 10.74 -11.91 8.71
C VAL A 411 10.99 -12.74 7.45
N LYS A 412 10.72 -14.06 7.50
CA LYS A 412 11.01 -14.97 6.36
C LYS A 412 9.88 -15.87 5.94
N ALA A 413 9.14 -16.43 6.90
CA ALA A 413 8.24 -17.53 6.61
C ALA A 413 7.15 -17.68 7.67
N VAL A 414 6.18 -18.52 7.37
CA VAL A 414 5.19 -18.99 8.33
C VAL A 414 4.97 -20.49 8.11
N ASP A 415 4.96 -21.23 9.21
CA ASP A 415 4.63 -22.65 9.22
C ASP A 415 3.17 -22.84 9.67
N ILE A 416 2.46 -23.75 9.00
CA ILE A 416 1.08 -24.11 9.32
C ILE A 416 1.02 -25.59 9.66
N TYR A 417 0.50 -25.89 10.85
CA TYR A 417 0.29 -27.24 11.37
C TYR A 417 -1.21 -27.50 11.53
N LYS A 418 -1.66 -28.74 11.30
CA LYS A 418 -3.06 -29.14 11.53
C LYS A 418 -3.24 -29.63 12.97
N GLY A 419 -4.21 -29.08 13.68
CA GLY A 419 -4.55 -29.37 15.08
C GLY A 419 -3.73 -28.58 16.10
N ALA A 420 -4.26 -28.48 17.32
CA ALA A 420 -3.74 -27.61 18.37
C ALA A 420 -2.37 -28.00 18.97
N ASN A 421 -1.87 -29.21 18.74
CA ASN A 421 -0.70 -29.77 19.44
C ASN A 421 0.24 -30.61 18.55
N CYS A 422 0.16 -30.48 17.22
CA CYS A 422 0.91 -31.34 16.30
C CYS A 422 2.17 -30.66 15.74
N LEU A 423 3.05 -30.16 16.62
CA LEU A 423 4.34 -29.54 16.27
C LEU A 423 5.41 -30.52 15.75
N ARG A 424 5.02 -31.70 15.21
CA ARG A 424 5.99 -32.70 14.74
C ARG A 424 6.50 -32.39 13.32
N ARG A 425 5.62 -31.97 12.41
CA ARG A 425 5.95 -31.51 11.05
C ARG A 425 4.86 -30.56 10.53
N PRO A 426 5.22 -29.45 9.85
CA PRO A 426 4.23 -28.57 9.26
C PRO A 426 3.47 -29.31 8.15
N VAL A 427 2.17 -29.07 8.04
CA VAL A 427 1.35 -29.54 6.92
C VAL A 427 1.62 -28.67 5.70
N TYR A 428 1.89 -27.38 5.94
CA TYR A 428 2.40 -26.45 4.95
C TYR A 428 3.54 -25.66 5.59
N GLN A 429 4.71 -25.71 4.96
CA GLN A 429 5.78 -24.78 5.23
C GLN A 429 5.79 -23.80 4.06
N VAL A 430 5.46 -22.54 4.33
CA VAL A 430 5.49 -21.50 3.32
C VAL A 430 6.72 -20.66 3.55
N ALA A 431 7.81 -21.06 2.89
CA ALA A 431 9.01 -20.24 2.78
C ALA A 431 8.89 -19.36 1.54
N GLN A 432 9.07 -18.05 1.70
CA GLN A 432 9.49 -17.23 0.57
C GLN A 432 11.00 -17.38 0.37
N HIS A 433 11.42 -17.20 -0.88
CA HIS A 433 12.76 -17.44 -1.39
C HIS A 433 13.85 -16.71 -0.56
N PRO A 434 15.06 -17.27 -0.43
CA PRO A 434 16.13 -16.75 0.45
C PRO A 434 16.69 -15.35 0.16
N GLU A 435 16.24 -14.62 -0.87
CA GLU A 435 16.95 -13.42 -1.36
C GLU A 435 16.23 -12.07 -1.25
N ASP A 436 14.94 -11.97 -0.89
CA ASP A 436 14.29 -10.65 -0.88
C ASP A 436 14.14 -10.06 0.53
N ASN A 437 14.87 -8.95 0.73
CA ASN A 437 14.85 -8.09 1.90
C ASN A 437 13.53 -7.30 1.99
N GLN A 438 12.42 -7.94 2.38
CA GLN A 438 11.09 -7.34 2.42
C GLN A 438 10.54 -7.14 3.84
N ARG A 439 9.80 -6.04 4.04
CA ARG A 439 9.15 -5.70 5.33
C ARG A 439 8.11 -6.72 5.77
N SER A 440 7.43 -7.34 4.80
CA SER A 440 6.39 -8.32 5.05
C SER A 440 6.41 -9.44 4.03
N VAL A 441 6.12 -10.65 4.49
CA VAL A 441 5.83 -11.81 3.63
C VAL A 441 4.32 -12.07 3.63
N VAL A 442 3.77 -12.32 2.44
CA VAL A 442 2.32 -12.57 2.26
C VAL A 442 2.14 -13.83 1.44
N PHE A 443 1.19 -14.67 1.84
CA PHE A 443 0.91 -15.91 1.16
C PHE A 443 -0.56 -16.29 1.24
N ARG A 444 -1.03 -16.92 0.16
CA ARG A 444 -2.37 -17.45 0.02
C ARG A 444 -2.32 -18.98 -0.01
N VAL A 445 -3.16 -19.61 0.79
CA VAL A 445 -3.24 -21.08 0.89
C VAL A 445 -4.71 -21.52 0.94
N SER A 446 -5.00 -22.67 0.34
CA SER A 446 -6.30 -23.33 0.45
C SER A 446 -6.20 -24.47 1.45
N LEU A 447 -7.00 -24.42 2.51
CA LEU A 447 -6.96 -25.39 3.62
C LEU A 447 -8.32 -26.06 3.80
N PRO A 448 -8.39 -27.39 3.98
CA PRO A 448 -9.61 -28.04 4.44
C PRO A 448 -10.09 -27.45 5.78
N PRO A 449 -11.40 -27.45 6.06
CA PRO A 449 -11.89 -27.00 7.36
C PRO A 449 -11.26 -27.74 8.53
N GLY A 450 -10.98 -27.02 9.61
CA GLY A 450 -10.39 -27.58 10.82
C GLY A 450 -9.57 -26.58 11.64
N ASP A 451 -8.98 -27.08 12.71
CA ASP A 451 -8.08 -26.32 13.57
C ASP A 451 -6.66 -26.35 13.03
N TYR A 452 -6.00 -25.20 13.01
CA TYR A 452 -4.63 -25.04 12.56
C TYR A 452 -3.83 -24.15 13.49
N THR A 453 -2.57 -24.51 13.68
CA THR A 453 -1.59 -23.70 14.39
C THR A 453 -0.69 -23.01 13.39
N VAL A 454 -0.64 -21.68 13.46
CA VAL A 454 0.19 -20.82 12.61
C VAL A 454 1.38 -20.33 13.43
N VAL A 455 2.60 -20.48 12.88
CA VAL A 455 3.86 -20.18 13.57
C VAL A 455 4.71 -19.25 12.70
N PRO A 456 4.91 -17.98 13.12
CA PRO A 456 5.72 -17.04 12.34
C PRO A 456 7.21 -17.30 12.52
N GLN A 457 7.99 -17.16 11.44
CA GLN A 457 9.42 -17.47 11.42
C GLN A 457 10.25 -16.22 11.06
N THR A 458 11.41 -16.10 11.71
CA THR A 458 12.42 -15.06 11.50
C THR A 458 13.76 -15.69 11.13
N GLU A 459 14.65 -14.91 10.49
CA GLU A 459 16.05 -15.28 10.34
C GLU A 459 16.72 -15.46 11.71
N SER A 460 17.55 -16.50 11.82
CA SER A 460 18.30 -16.82 13.03
C SER A 460 19.81 -16.65 12.77
N PRO A 461 20.58 -16.07 13.69
CA PRO A 461 20.14 -15.44 14.93
C PRO A 461 19.64 -14.01 14.71
N LEU A 462 18.65 -13.57 15.49
CA LEU A 462 18.42 -12.15 15.70
C LEU A 462 19.74 -11.53 16.18
N ASN A 463 20.22 -10.46 15.55
CA ASN A 463 21.50 -9.78 15.84
C ASN A 463 21.53 -9.10 17.22
N GLY A 464 21.24 -9.84 18.31
CA GLY A 464 21.20 -9.37 19.68
C GLY A 464 20.03 -8.45 20.04
N LYS A 465 19.04 -8.27 19.15
CA LYS A 465 17.90 -7.36 19.36
C LYS A 465 16.56 -8.09 19.29
N ARG A 466 15.62 -7.65 20.14
CA ARG A 466 14.20 -8.03 20.06
C ARG A 466 13.62 -7.52 18.74
N LEU A 467 12.74 -8.32 18.13
CA LEU A 467 12.03 -7.96 16.91
C LEU A 467 10.53 -8.14 17.12
N GLU A 468 9.76 -7.08 16.93
CA GLU A 468 8.30 -7.13 16.94
C GLU A 468 7.80 -7.67 15.59
N PHE A 469 6.63 -8.32 15.60
CA PHE A 469 5.91 -8.71 14.40
C PHE A 469 4.41 -8.51 14.51
N LEU A 470 3.79 -8.37 13.35
CA LEU A 470 2.35 -8.39 13.15
C LEU A 470 2.02 -9.57 12.22
N LEU A 471 1.31 -10.55 12.76
CA LEU A 471 0.71 -11.63 11.99
C LEU A 471 -0.77 -11.31 11.73
N ARG A 472 -1.14 -11.29 10.44
CA ARG A 472 -2.51 -11.11 9.97
C ARG A 472 -2.98 -12.39 9.29
N ILE A 473 -4.15 -12.89 9.67
CA ILE A 473 -4.77 -14.08 9.07
C ILE A 473 -6.15 -13.69 8.58
N TYR A 474 -6.35 -13.71 7.27
CA TYR A 474 -7.58 -13.35 6.59
C TYR A 474 -8.23 -14.63 6.07
N THR A 475 -9.48 -14.85 6.46
CA THR A 475 -10.28 -16.00 6.03
C THR A 475 -11.54 -15.50 5.34
N GLU A 476 -12.04 -16.26 4.37
CA GLU A 476 -13.33 -15.97 3.75
C GLU A 476 -14.45 -15.92 4.82
N SER A 477 -15.46 -15.09 4.59
CA SER A 477 -16.58 -14.88 5.51
C SER A 477 -17.73 -15.84 5.37
#